data_AF-Q4CVF2-F1
#
_entry.id   AF-Q4CVF2-F1
#
_cell.length_a   1.000
_cell.length_b   1.000
_cell.length_c   1.000
_cell.angle_alpha   90.00
_cell.angle_beta   90.00
_cell.angle_gamma   90.00
#
_symmetry.space_group_name_H-M   'P 1'
#
loop_
_entity.id
_entity.type
_entity.pdbx_description
1 polymer ?
#
loop_
_entity_poly.entity_id
_entity_poly.type
_entity_poly.pdbx_seq_one_letter_code
_entity_poly.pdbx_strand_id
1 'polypeptide(L)'
;ADQRMDDGMAMVFDAAELQHELEILGRPVFEVELTCDKPKAMLFAQLSDVSPDGAVSRISFGVKNVTQAAGDQRIEYLQEGKRVRVRVLLNYCAHRFTKGHRIRLSLANSQWPMFWVSPEINTLSLDLSTATVRLPTYRGPAIAGPNPQPETAAPTPLTVLRAGFVDRSITYDIVKDEWTCITDGVGGVFGEGVYRFDEIGTAVEHNLRRELRLSNKDPLSARYDIKQKMKMGRPGWEADIDIDTRQTCDANYLYVTAEIQAKMNDEIVFEKNWSRQVYREGM
;
A
#
# COMPACT_ATOMS: atom_id res chain seq x y z
N ALA A 1 10.10 -7.11 -3.42
CA ALA A 1 10.83 -7.16 -2.14
C ALA A 1 10.52 -8.50 -1.48
N ASP A 2 11.49 -9.07 -0.77
CA ASP A 2 11.30 -10.31 -0.02
C ASP A 2 10.23 -10.10 1.07
N GLN A 3 9.29 -11.03 1.23
CA GLN A 3 8.16 -10.90 2.15
C GLN A 3 8.39 -11.57 3.51
N ARG A 4 9.55 -12.20 3.76
CA ARG A 4 9.80 -12.91 5.02
C ARG A 4 9.60 -12.08 6.30
N MET A 5 9.88 -10.78 6.27
CA MET A 5 9.64 -9.91 7.44
C MET A 5 8.15 -9.72 7.71
N ASP A 6 7.38 -9.39 6.67
CA ASP A 6 5.92 -9.20 6.78
C ASP A 6 5.20 -10.52 7.13
N ASP A 7 5.68 -11.64 6.56
CA ASP A 7 5.17 -12.98 6.84
C ASP A 7 5.30 -13.37 8.32
N GLY A 8 6.25 -12.79 9.06
CA GLY A 8 6.41 -13.02 10.50
C GLY A 8 5.24 -12.49 11.35
N MET A 9 4.44 -11.58 10.79
CA MET A 9 3.24 -11.00 11.42
C MET A 9 1.93 -11.53 10.79
N ALA A 10 2.03 -12.53 9.91
CA ALA A 10 0.91 -13.11 9.20
C ALA A 10 0.75 -14.60 9.52
N MET A 11 -0.42 -15.14 9.24
CA MET A 11 -0.64 -16.59 9.18
C MET A 11 -0.30 -17.07 7.78
N VAL A 12 0.64 -18.00 7.67
CA VAL A 12 1.23 -18.42 6.40
C VAL A 12 0.85 -19.86 6.07
N PHE A 13 0.43 -20.09 4.82
CA PHE A 13 0.10 -21.41 4.27
C PHE A 13 0.94 -21.66 3.02
N ASP A 14 1.76 -22.70 3.06
CA ASP A 14 2.54 -23.14 1.91
C ASP A 14 1.90 -24.37 1.26
N ALA A 15 1.77 -24.32 -0.06
CA ALA A 15 1.46 -25.50 -0.85
C ALA A 15 2.65 -26.47 -0.87
N ALA A 16 2.38 -27.69 -1.35
CA ALA A 16 3.43 -28.61 -1.72
C ALA A 16 4.35 -28.01 -2.79
N GLU A 17 5.59 -28.49 -2.83
CA GLU A 17 6.55 -28.10 -3.85
C GLU A 17 6.03 -28.49 -5.24
N LEU A 18 6.06 -27.53 -6.16
CA LEU A 18 5.58 -27.72 -7.52
C LEU A 18 6.50 -28.67 -8.29
N GLN A 19 5.92 -29.77 -8.78
CA GLN A 19 6.63 -30.75 -9.62
C GLN A 19 6.75 -30.30 -11.09
N HIS A 20 5.88 -29.39 -11.51
CA HIS A 20 5.82 -28.80 -12.84
C HIS A 20 5.57 -27.30 -12.72
N GLU A 21 5.89 -26.55 -13.76
CA GLU A 21 5.57 -25.12 -13.81
C GLU A 21 4.05 -24.89 -13.75
N LEU A 22 3.67 -23.76 -13.16
CA LEU A 22 2.29 -23.26 -13.14
C LEU A 22 2.28 -21.81 -13.60
N GLU A 23 1.58 -21.54 -14.70
CA GLU A 23 1.34 -20.19 -15.19
C GLU A 23 -0.03 -19.69 -14.74
N ILE A 24 -0.08 -18.45 -14.26
CA ILE A 24 -1.31 -17.76 -13.93
C ILE A 24 -1.40 -16.46 -14.74
N LEU A 25 -2.58 -16.14 -15.25
CA LEU A 25 -2.91 -14.89 -15.93
C LEU A 25 -4.36 -14.52 -15.61
N GLY A 26 -4.56 -13.51 -14.78
CA GLY A 26 -5.89 -13.05 -14.39
C GLY A 26 -5.96 -12.63 -12.93
N ARG A 27 -7.11 -12.82 -12.30
CA ARG A 27 -7.36 -12.40 -10.92
C ARG A 27 -7.46 -13.59 -9.94
N PRO A 28 -6.48 -13.81 -9.06
CA PRO A 28 -6.61 -14.79 -7.98
C PRO A 28 -7.72 -14.42 -6.99
N VAL A 29 -8.31 -15.42 -6.35
CA VAL A 29 -9.39 -15.26 -5.37
C VAL A 29 -9.13 -16.12 -4.15
N PHE A 30 -9.24 -15.54 -2.96
CA PHE A 30 -9.29 -16.26 -1.70
C PHE A 30 -10.70 -16.17 -1.10
N GLU A 31 -11.28 -17.30 -0.69
CA GLU A 31 -12.60 -17.37 -0.06
C GLU A 31 -12.53 -18.24 1.20
N VAL A 32 -13.18 -17.81 2.29
CA VAL A 32 -13.20 -18.54 3.56
C VAL A 32 -14.42 -18.15 4.40
N GLU A 33 -14.93 -19.05 5.24
CA GLU A 33 -15.82 -18.68 6.35
C GLU A 33 -15.00 -18.37 7.61
N LEU A 34 -15.38 -17.30 8.31
CA LEU A 34 -14.70 -16.88 9.52
C LEU A 34 -15.66 -16.31 10.56
N THR A 35 -15.19 -16.20 11.80
CA THR A 35 -15.82 -15.38 12.86
C THR A 35 -14.84 -14.31 13.31
N CYS A 36 -15.37 -13.23 13.91
CA CYS A 36 -14.57 -12.15 14.49
C CYS A 36 -15.10 -11.85 15.89
N ASP A 37 -14.21 -11.56 16.84
CA ASP A 37 -14.53 -11.13 18.21
C ASP A 37 -14.92 -9.65 18.32
N LYS A 38 -14.70 -8.87 17.25
CA LYS A 38 -15.03 -7.43 17.18
C LYS A 38 -16.02 -7.09 16.07
N PRO A 39 -16.76 -5.97 16.18
CA PRO A 39 -17.75 -5.57 15.17
C PRO A 39 -17.16 -5.19 13.79
N LYS A 40 -15.86 -4.89 13.72
CA LYS A 40 -15.16 -4.43 12.51
C LYS A 40 -13.86 -5.20 12.36
N ALA A 41 -13.55 -5.61 11.14
CA ALA A 41 -12.28 -6.25 10.82
C ALA A 41 -11.94 -6.10 9.33
N MET A 42 -10.66 -6.19 9.03
CA MET A 42 -10.11 -6.29 7.68
C MET A 42 -9.54 -7.69 7.49
N LEU A 43 -9.57 -8.20 6.27
CA LEU A 43 -8.86 -9.42 5.88
C LEU A 43 -7.94 -9.10 4.71
N PHE A 44 -6.64 -9.20 4.96
CA PHE A 44 -5.57 -9.12 3.97
C PHE A 44 -5.20 -10.54 3.54
N ALA A 45 -5.05 -10.73 2.23
CA ALA A 45 -4.55 -11.97 1.65
C ALA A 45 -3.47 -11.66 0.62
N GLN A 46 -2.32 -12.32 0.75
CA GLN A 46 -1.17 -12.17 -0.13
C GLN A 46 -0.81 -13.50 -0.77
N LEU A 47 -0.70 -13.51 -2.09
CA LEU A 47 -0.17 -14.61 -2.87
C LEU A 47 1.32 -14.36 -3.13
N SER A 48 2.15 -15.33 -2.77
CA SER A 48 3.59 -15.26 -2.96
C SER A 48 4.15 -16.52 -3.62
N ASP A 49 5.31 -16.35 -4.26
CA ASP A 49 6.15 -17.39 -4.82
C ASP A 49 7.37 -17.59 -3.92
N VAL A 50 7.51 -18.77 -3.34
CA VAL A 50 8.63 -19.14 -2.48
C VAL A 50 9.65 -19.92 -3.31
N SER A 51 10.83 -19.36 -3.48
CA SER A 51 11.93 -20.01 -4.20
C SER A 51 12.59 -21.12 -3.37
N PRO A 52 13.33 -22.05 -4.00
CA PRO A 52 14.03 -23.14 -3.31
C PRO A 52 15.04 -22.68 -2.24
N ASP A 53 15.57 -21.47 -2.37
CA ASP A 53 16.46 -20.84 -1.36
C ASP A 53 15.69 -20.15 -0.21
N GLY A 54 14.35 -20.19 -0.25
CA GLY A 54 13.46 -19.65 0.77
C GLY A 54 13.11 -18.17 0.61
N ALA A 55 13.59 -17.48 -0.43
CA ALA A 55 13.14 -16.11 -0.70
C ALA A 55 11.65 -16.09 -1.09
N VAL A 56 10.93 -15.05 -0.64
CA VAL A 56 9.47 -14.96 -0.83
C VAL A 56 9.14 -13.73 -1.68
N SER A 57 8.72 -13.96 -2.92
CA SER A 57 8.32 -12.89 -3.85
C SER A 57 6.81 -12.69 -3.84
N ARG A 58 6.35 -11.48 -3.52
CA ARG A 58 4.92 -11.14 -3.62
C ARG A 58 4.47 -11.13 -5.08
N ILE A 59 3.45 -11.93 -5.40
CA ILE A 59 2.85 -12.02 -6.73
C ILE A 59 1.59 -11.17 -6.84
N SER A 60 0.72 -11.26 -5.84
CA SER A 60 -0.50 -10.46 -5.76
C SER A 60 -0.96 -10.33 -4.33
N PHE A 61 -1.86 -9.38 -4.06
CA PHE A 61 -2.52 -9.27 -2.76
C PHE A 61 -3.90 -8.66 -2.93
N GLY A 62 -4.72 -8.77 -1.90
CA GLY A 62 -6.03 -8.17 -1.82
C GLY A 62 -6.38 -7.88 -0.36
N VAL A 63 -7.30 -6.95 -0.17
CA VAL A 63 -7.84 -6.59 1.12
C VAL A 63 -9.36 -6.55 1.03
N LYS A 64 -10.04 -7.04 2.05
CA LYS A 64 -11.49 -6.98 2.16
C LYS A 64 -11.88 -6.43 3.53
N ASN A 65 -12.71 -5.40 3.54
CA ASN A 65 -13.46 -5.02 4.73
C ASN A 65 -14.52 -6.10 4.99
N VAL A 66 -14.39 -6.80 6.11
CA VAL A 66 -15.24 -7.95 6.44
C VAL A 66 -16.69 -7.48 6.69
N THR A 67 -16.89 -6.24 7.14
CA THR A 67 -18.24 -5.66 7.29
C THR A 67 -18.95 -5.46 5.95
N GLN A 68 -18.22 -5.50 4.84
CA GLN A 68 -18.73 -5.40 3.48
C GLN A 68 -18.74 -6.75 2.76
N ALA A 69 -18.68 -7.87 3.50
CA ALA A 69 -18.68 -9.22 2.93
C ALA A 69 -19.96 -9.52 2.12
N ALA A 70 -21.11 -8.97 2.53
CA ALA A 70 -22.39 -9.12 1.84
C ALA A 70 -22.56 -8.20 0.61
N GLY A 71 -21.61 -7.29 0.35
CA GLY A 71 -21.61 -6.36 -0.78
C GLY A 71 -20.86 -5.06 -0.47
N ASP A 72 -20.17 -4.48 -1.44
CA ASP A 72 -19.27 -3.33 -1.22
C ASP A 72 -19.99 -2.04 -0.78
N GLN A 73 -21.30 -1.93 -1.05
CA GLN A 73 -22.14 -0.79 -0.63
C GLN A 73 -23.00 -1.10 0.60
N ARG A 74 -22.79 -2.24 1.26
CA ARG A 74 -23.57 -2.67 2.41
C ARG A 74 -22.65 -2.96 3.58
N ILE A 75 -22.87 -2.25 4.69
CA ILE A 75 -22.12 -2.45 5.93
C ILE A 75 -22.97 -3.29 6.88
N GLU A 76 -22.46 -4.46 7.25
CA GLU A 76 -22.98 -5.32 8.29
C GLU A 76 -21.92 -5.50 9.37
N TYR A 77 -22.16 -4.95 10.55
CA TYR A 77 -21.28 -5.15 11.69
C TYR A 77 -21.24 -6.62 12.09
N LEU A 78 -20.04 -7.09 12.40
CA LEU A 78 -19.80 -8.47 12.80
C LEU A 78 -20.36 -8.70 14.21
N GLN A 79 -20.83 -9.91 14.43
CA GLN A 79 -21.29 -10.36 15.74
C GLN A 79 -20.38 -11.50 16.17
N GLU A 80 -19.93 -11.45 17.43
CA GLU A 80 -19.06 -12.49 17.97
C GLU A 80 -19.70 -13.88 17.80
N GLY A 81 -18.91 -14.84 17.34
CA GLY A 81 -19.35 -16.22 17.05
C GLY A 81 -20.21 -16.39 15.79
N LYS A 82 -20.69 -15.32 15.14
CA LYS A 82 -21.46 -15.43 13.90
C LYS A 82 -20.53 -15.63 12.70
N ARG A 83 -20.75 -16.70 11.95
CA ARG A 83 -19.99 -17.00 10.73
C ARG A 83 -20.31 -16.02 9.60
N VAL A 84 -19.27 -15.57 8.91
CA VAL A 84 -19.36 -14.73 7.71
C VAL A 84 -18.48 -15.34 6.62
N ARG A 85 -19.03 -15.50 5.42
CA ARG A 85 -18.27 -15.92 4.24
C ARG A 85 -17.63 -14.69 3.61
N VAL A 86 -16.30 -14.68 3.53
CA VAL A 86 -15.53 -13.56 3.01
C VAL A 86 -14.84 -13.98 1.73
N ARG A 87 -14.89 -13.08 0.74
CA ARG A 87 -14.22 -13.22 -0.55
C ARG A 87 -13.24 -12.08 -0.75
N VAL A 88 -11.95 -12.41 -0.78
CA VAL A 88 -10.86 -11.48 -1.07
C VAL A 88 -10.47 -11.65 -2.52
N LEU A 89 -10.72 -10.60 -3.29
CA LEU A 89 -10.24 -10.50 -4.66
C LEU A 89 -8.84 -9.91 -4.66
N LEU A 90 -7.85 -10.66 -5.13
CA LEU A 90 -6.49 -10.17 -5.26
C LEU A 90 -6.35 -9.30 -6.53
N ASN A 91 -5.24 -8.59 -6.68
CA ASN A 91 -4.92 -7.84 -7.90
C ASN A 91 -4.74 -8.78 -9.10
N TYR A 92 -5.03 -8.27 -10.31
CA TYR A 92 -4.68 -8.97 -11.54
C TYR A 92 -3.16 -9.17 -11.61
N CYS A 93 -2.74 -10.37 -11.99
CA CYS A 93 -1.33 -10.70 -12.16
C CYS A 93 -1.13 -11.65 -13.34
N ALA A 94 0.09 -11.63 -13.87
CA ALA A 94 0.64 -12.64 -14.75
C ALA A 94 1.92 -13.14 -14.08
N HIS A 95 2.02 -14.44 -13.82
CA HIS A 95 3.20 -15.01 -13.17
C HIS A 95 3.38 -16.47 -13.57
N ARG A 96 4.65 -16.90 -13.63
CA ARG A 96 5.02 -18.30 -13.83
C ARG A 96 5.77 -18.79 -12.60
N PHE A 97 5.12 -19.66 -11.83
CA PHE A 97 5.78 -20.41 -10.76
C PHE A 97 6.59 -21.54 -11.40
N THR A 98 7.90 -21.56 -11.14
CA THR A 98 8.80 -22.57 -11.68
C THR A 98 8.77 -23.86 -10.85
N LYS A 99 9.18 -24.98 -11.46
CA LYS A 99 9.38 -26.24 -10.74
C LYS A 99 10.29 -26.03 -9.52
N GLY A 100 9.98 -26.68 -8.41
CA GLY A 100 10.73 -26.57 -7.15
C GLY A 100 10.29 -25.42 -6.24
N HIS A 101 9.44 -24.51 -6.74
CA HIS A 101 8.90 -23.42 -5.94
C HIS A 101 7.64 -23.86 -5.18
N ARG A 102 7.21 -23.03 -4.22
CA ARG A 102 5.93 -23.19 -3.51
C ARG A 102 5.05 -21.97 -3.69
N ILE A 103 3.75 -22.24 -3.77
CA ILE A 103 2.73 -21.19 -3.71
C ILE A 103 2.44 -20.93 -2.23
N ARG A 104 2.56 -19.68 -1.80
CA ARG A 104 2.29 -19.24 -0.43
C ARG A 104 1.06 -18.33 -0.40
N LEU A 105 0.21 -18.54 0.61
CA LEU A 105 -0.82 -17.60 1.03
C LEU A 105 -0.47 -17.06 2.42
N SER A 106 -0.30 -15.75 2.52
CA SER A 106 -0.16 -15.06 3.82
C SER A 106 -1.44 -14.30 4.13
N LEU A 107 -1.99 -14.52 5.32
CA LEU A 107 -3.24 -13.91 5.80
C LEU A 107 -2.97 -13.04 7.02
N ALA A 108 -3.54 -11.85 7.06
CA ALA A 108 -3.48 -10.95 8.21
C ALA A 108 -4.77 -10.15 8.33
N ASN A 109 -5.02 -9.56 9.50
CA ASN A 109 -6.13 -8.63 9.71
C ASN A 109 -5.68 -7.16 9.79
N SER A 110 -4.39 -6.91 9.67
CA SER A 110 -3.78 -5.59 9.50
C SER A 110 -2.59 -5.71 8.55
N GLN A 111 -2.28 -4.64 7.82
CA GLN A 111 -1.05 -4.54 7.05
C GLN A 111 -0.63 -3.08 6.95
N TRP A 112 -0.07 -2.54 8.02
CA TRP A 112 0.36 -1.15 8.07
C TRP A 112 1.65 -0.95 7.26
N PRO A 113 1.78 0.13 6.47
CA PRO A 113 0.85 1.23 6.23
C PRO A 113 0.01 1.06 4.94
N MET A 114 -0.16 -0.17 4.44
CA MET A 114 -0.87 -0.44 3.19
C MET A 114 -2.35 -0.03 3.26
N PHE A 115 -2.99 -0.25 4.40
CA PHE A 115 -4.31 0.28 4.72
C PHE A 115 -4.39 0.70 6.19
N TRP A 116 -5.36 1.56 6.50
CA TRP A 116 -5.55 2.03 7.86
C TRP A 116 -6.04 0.90 8.78
N VAL A 117 -5.48 0.79 9.98
CA VAL A 117 -5.81 -0.27 10.93
C VAL A 117 -7.24 -0.13 11.47
N SER A 118 -7.88 -1.24 11.83
CA SER A 118 -9.18 -1.26 12.53
C SER A 118 -9.11 -0.51 13.87
N PRO A 119 -10.22 0.02 14.42
CA PRO A 119 -10.21 0.80 15.67
C PRO A 119 -9.89 -0.04 16.91
N GLU A 120 -10.01 -1.35 16.80
CA GLU A 120 -9.77 -2.30 17.87
C GLU A 120 -8.89 -3.44 17.35
N ILE A 121 -8.06 -3.97 18.25
CA ILE A 121 -7.39 -5.26 18.04
C ILE A 121 -8.48 -6.32 18.01
N ASN A 122 -8.56 -7.03 16.89
CA ASN A 122 -9.53 -8.10 16.65
C ASN A 122 -8.81 -9.42 16.36
N THR A 123 -9.54 -10.51 16.50
CA THR A 123 -9.13 -11.87 16.20
C THR A 123 -10.06 -12.45 15.15
N LEU A 124 -9.49 -12.87 14.02
CA LEU A 124 -10.20 -13.64 13.01
C LEU A 124 -9.96 -15.14 13.24
N SER A 125 -11.04 -15.91 13.39
CA SER A 125 -11.00 -17.37 13.45
C SER A 125 -11.52 -17.94 12.15
N LEU A 126 -10.65 -18.61 11.39
CA LEU A 126 -10.95 -19.10 10.04
C LEU A 126 -11.36 -20.58 10.09
N ASP A 127 -12.48 -20.93 9.44
CA ASP A 127 -12.85 -22.31 9.18
C ASP A 127 -12.11 -22.79 7.92
N LEU A 128 -10.90 -23.33 8.13
CA LEU A 128 -10.02 -23.76 7.03
C LEU A 128 -10.61 -24.87 6.17
N SER A 129 -11.61 -25.62 6.66
CA SER A 129 -12.32 -26.62 5.84
C SER A 129 -13.14 -25.98 4.72
N THR A 130 -13.46 -24.70 4.85
CA THR A 130 -14.19 -23.90 3.85
C THR A 130 -13.28 -23.03 2.98
N ALA A 131 -11.98 -22.96 3.32
CA ALA A 131 -11.02 -22.08 2.68
C ALA A 131 -10.67 -22.57 1.26
N THR A 132 -10.70 -21.66 0.29
CA THR A 132 -10.26 -21.96 -1.08
C THR A 132 -9.41 -20.83 -1.64
N VAL A 133 -8.35 -21.20 -2.37
CA VAL A 133 -7.58 -20.28 -3.22
C VAL A 133 -7.80 -20.71 -4.66
N ARG A 134 -8.35 -19.82 -5.48
CA ARG A 134 -8.58 -20.04 -6.91
C ARG A 134 -7.56 -19.25 -7.71
N LEU A 135 -6.77 -19.96 -8.51
CA LEU A 135 -5.74 -19.37 -9.36
C LEU A 135 -6.19 -19.36 -10.83
N PRO A 136 -6.05 -18.22 -11.53
CA PRO A 136 -6.44 -18.09 -12.93
C PRO A 136 -5.38 -18.73 -13.83
N THR A 137 -5.36 -20.06 -13.89
CA THR A 137 -4.32 -20.83 -14.59
C THR A 137 -4.36 -20.53 -16.09
N TYR A 138 -3.22 -20.14 -16.66
CA TYR A 138 -3.07 -19.95 -18.08
C TYR A 138 -2.66 -21.27 -18.75
N ARG A 139 -3.32 -21.61 -19.86
CA ARG A 139 -3.02 -22.80 -20.69
C ARG A 139 -3.04 -22.48 -22.19
N GLY A 140 -2.95 -21.20 -22.54
CA GLY A 140 -2.96 -20.76 -23.93
C GLY A 140 -1.60 -20.98 -24.61
N PRO A 141 -1.54 -20.86 -25.95
CA PRO A 141 -0.27 -20.89 -26.65
C PRO A 141 0.57 -19.66 -26.27
N ALA A 142 1.89 -19.78 -26.37
CA ALA A 142 2.77 -18.61 -26.28
C ALA A 142 2.35 -17.57 -27.33
N ILE A 143 2.09 -16.35 -26.86
CA ILE A 143 1.82 -15.20 -27.72
C ILE A 143 3.06 -14.30 -27.76
N ALA A 144 3.27 -13.61 -28.87
CA ALA A 144 4.28 -12.56 -28.92
C ALA A 144 3.93 -11.52 -27.84
N GLY A 145 4.91 -11.19 -27.00
CA GLY A 145 4.76 -10.14 -26.00
C GLY A 145 4.55 -8.76 -26.64
N PRO A 146 4.18 -7.73 -25.85
CA PRO A 146 4.11 -6.37 -26.36
C PRO A 146 5.48 -5.96 -26.92
N ASN A 147 5.48 -5.07 -27.92
CA ASN A 147 6.71 -4.48 -28.42
C ASN A 147 7.47 -3.84 -27.23
N PRO A 148 8.71 -4.27 -26.92
CA PRO A 148 9.49 -3.72 -25.81
C PRO A 148 9.87 -2.25 -26.05
N GLN A 149 9.73 -1.77 -27.28
CA GLN A 149 9.88 -0.38 -27.67
C GLN A 149 8.54 0.12 -28.21
N PRO A 150 7.52 0.29 -27.33
CA PRO A 150 6.24 0.82 -27.77
C PRO A 150 6.47 2.17 -28.46
N GLU A 151 5.64 2.50 -29.45
CA GLU A 151 5.68 3.82 -30.04
C GLU A 151 5.36 4.86 -28.96
N THR A 152 6.29 5.78 -28.73
CA THR A 152 6.12 6.89 -27.79
C THR A 152 6.54 8.19 -28.46
N ALA A 153 6.04 9.31 -27.96
CA ALA A 153 6.63 10.60 -28.29
C ALA A 153 8.10 10.64 -27.85
N ALA A 154 8.91 11.49 -28.50
CA ALA A 154 10.28 11.75 -28.06
C ALA A 154 10.26 12.30 -26.61
N PRO A 155 11.21 11.89 -25.75
CA PRO A 155 11.31 12.44 -24.40
C PRO A 155 11.45 13.97 -24.43
N THR A 156 10.76 14.66 -23.54
CA THR A 156 10.91 16.11 -23.38
C THR A 156 12.36 16.43 -22.96
N PRO A 157 13.07 17.30 -23.70
CA PRO A 157 14.42 17.72 -23.34
C PRO A 157 14.46 18.34 -21.94
N LEU A 158 15.29 17.78 -21.07
CA LEU A 158 15.42 18.21 -19.69
C LEU A 158 16.90 18.22 -19.25
N THR A 159 17.26 19.21 -18.44
CA THR A 159 18.54 19.28 -17.74
C THR A 159 18.30 18.99 -16.26
N VAL A 160 18.99 18.00 -15.71
CA VAL A 160 19.00 17.74 -14.25
C VAL A 160 19.92 18.78 -13.60
N LEU A 161 19.34 19.62 -12.75
CA LEU A 161 20.04 20.67 -12.01
C LEU A 161 20.69 20.14 -10.73
N ARG A 162 20.03 19.19 -10.06
CA ARG A 162 20.51 18.54 -8.85
C ARG A 162 20.03 17.09 -8.83
N ALA A 163 20.92 16.17 -8.46
CA ALA A 163 20.54 14.77 -8.26
C ALA A 163 19.46 14.66 -7.17
N GLY A 164 18.48 13.81 -7.40
CA GLY A 164 17.48 13.44 -6.42
C GLY A 164 17.92 12.21 -5.66
N PHE A 165 17.21 11.93 -4.57
CA PHE A 165 17.36 10.67 -3.85
C PHE A 165 16.05 10.32 -3.15
N VAL A 166 15.92 9.05 -2.83
CA VAL A 166 14.91 8.57 -1.90
C VAL A 166 15.62 7.75 -0.83
N ASP A 167 15.42 8.13 0.43
CA ASP A 167 15.78 7.31 1.57
C ASP A 167 14.50 6.78 2.22
N ARG A 168 14.54 5.52 2.63
CA ARG A 168 13.42 4.90 3.34
C ARG A 168 13.97 4.03 4.46
N SER A 169 13.66 4.42 5.68
CA SER A 169 14.05 3.71 6.88
C SER A 169 12.82 3.21 7.64
N ILE A 170 13.00 2.06 8.28
CA ILE A 170 12.03 1.48 9.21
C ILE A 170 12.77 1.24 10.52
N THR A 171 12.22 1.73 11.61
CA THR A 171 12.70 1.46 12.97
C THR A 171 11.60 0.78 13.77
N TYR A 172 12.01 -0.07 14.70
CA TYR A 172 11.14 -0.75 15.63
C TYR A 172 11.64 -0.52 17.06
N ASP A 173 10.83 0.16 17.87
CA ASP A 173 11.08 0.35 19.29
C ASP A 173 10.50 -0.84 20.05
N ILE A 174 11.38 -1.73 20.54
CA ILE A 174 10.98 -2.97 21.24
C ILE A 174 10.25 -2.67 22.55
N VAL A 175 10.57 -1.57 23.24
CA VAL A 175 9.96 -1.22 24.53
C VAL A 175 8.55 -0.70 24.31
N LYS A 176 8.39 0.23 23.36
CA LYS A 176 7.08 0.79 23.00
C LYS A 176 6.24 -0.16 22.17
N ASP A 177 6.86 -1.15 21.54
CA ASP A 177 6.23 -2.04 20.56
C ASP A 177 5.64 -1.20 19.42
N GLU A 178 6.47 -0.32 18.84
CA GLU A 178 6.11 0.69 17.85
C GLU A 178 6.99 0.62 16.61
N TRP A 179 6.36 0.60 15.45
CA TRP A 179 7.00 0.77 14.14
C TRP A 179 6.99 2.23 13.73
N THR A 180 8.12 2.74 13.24
CA THR A 180 8.20 4.02 12.54
C THR A 180 8.80 3.80 11.15
N CYS A 181 8.09 4.22 10.09
CA CYS A 181 8.57 4.23 8.72
C CYS A 181 8.74 5.68 8.27
N ILE A 182 9.96 6.07 7.93
CA ILE A 182 10.28 7.39 7.38
C ILE A 182 10.65 7.22 5.92
N THR A 183 10.13 8.08 5.05
CA THR A 183 10.53 8.19 3.64
C THR A 183 10.83 9.64 3.33
N ASP A 184 12.10 9.93 3.05
CA ASP A 184 12.57 11.23 2.62
C ASP A 184 12.89 11.16 1.11
N GLY A 185 12.16 11.94 0.30
CA GLY A 185 12.36 12.09 -1.13
C GLY A 185 12.80 13.52 -1.44
N VAL A 186 13.92 13.66 -2.13
CA VAL A 186 14.43 14.94 -2.63
C VAL A 186 14.51 14.88 -4.15
N GLY A 187 13.96 15.87 -4.83
CA GLY A 187 13.88 15.87 -6.29
C GLY A 187 12.88 14.84 -6.82
N GLY A 188 11.74 14.68 -6.15
CA GLY A 188 10.62 13.84 -6.57
C GLY A 188 10.30 12.74 -5.58
N VAL A 189 9.24 11.99 -5.86
CA VAL A 189 8.71 10.95 -4.95
C VAL A 189 9.68 9.77 -4.86
N PHE A 190 10.46 9.54 -5.92
CA PHE A 190 11.41 8.44 -6.05
C PHE A 190 12.83 8.93 -6.32
N GLY A 191 13.09 10.23 -6.16
CA GLY A 191 14.43 10.82 -6.34
C GLY A 191 14.80 11.07 -7.80
N GLU A 192 13.84 11.41 -8.65
CA GLU A 192 14.00 11.71 -10.08
C GLU A 192 15.00 12.84 -10.39
N GLY A 193 15.25 13.72 -9.43
CA GLY A 193 16.07 14.92 -9.55
C GLY A 193 15.29 16.22 -9.52
N VAL A 194 16.01 17.30 -9.22
CA VAL A 194 15.53 18.65 -9.56
C VAL A 194 15.95 18.91 -10.99
N TYR A 195 14.98 19.16 -11.86
CA TYR A 195 15.21 19.27 -13.30
C TYR A 195 14.60 20.55 -13.87
N ARG A 196 15.06 20.92 -15.05
CA ARG A 196 14.52 22.02 -15.85
C ARG A 196 14.13 21.51 -17.22
N PHE A 197 12.94 21.87 -17.68
CA PHE A 197 12.55 21.69 -19.08
C PHE A 197 13.32 22.69 -19.94
N ASP A 198 14.11 22.19 -20.90
CA ASP A 198 15.04 23.04 -21.65
C ASP A 198 14.32 24.01 -22.59
N GLU A 199 13.19 23.58 -23.17
CA GLU A 199 12.43 24.38 -24.14
C GLU A 199 11.79 25.63 -23.53
N ILE A 200 11.36 25.56 -22.27
CA ILE A 200 10.63 26.65 -21.59
C ILE A 200 11.40 27.24 -20.40
N GLY A 201 12.54 26.66 -20.04
CA GLY A 201 13.38 27.09 -18.93
C GLY A 201 12.77 26.88 -17.54
N THR A 202 11.64 26.18 -17.41
CA THR A 202 10.97 25.94 -16.12
C THR A 202 11.64 24.83 -15.34
N ALA A 203 12.16 25.17 -14.17
CA ALA A 203 12.68 24.25 -13.18
C ALA A 203 11.54 23.69 -12.30
N VAL A 204 11.70 22.45 -11.86
CA VAL A 204 10.78 21.72 -10.98
C VAL A 204 11.58 21.05 -9.88
N GLU A 205 11.23 21.36 -8.64
CA GLU A 205 11.72 20.74 -7.43
C GLU A 205 10.52 20.24 -6.63
N HIS A 206 10.52 18.94 -6.35
CA HIS A 206 9.52 18.29 -5.51
C HIS A 206 10.25 17.61 -4.37
N ASN A 207 9.92 17.91 -3.13
CA ASN A 207 10.48 17.23 -1.96
C ASN A 207 9.35 16.73 -1.07
N LEU A 208 9.62 15.65 -0.36
CA LEU A 208 8.64 14.94 0.42
C LEU A 208 9.30 14.28 1.64
N ARG A 209 8.74 14.49 2.82
CA ARG A 209 8.99 13.66 3.99
C ARG A 209 7.68 13.02 4.42
N ARG A 210 7.66 11.69 4.48
CA ARG A 210 6.56 10.91 5.03
C ARG A 210 7.03 10.22 6.30
N GLU A 211 6.24 10.30 7.35
CA GLU A 211 6.52 9.65 8.62
C GLU A 211 5.27 8.92 9.10
N LEU A 212 5.37 7.60 9.23
CA LEU A 212 4.26 6.72 9.56
C LEU A 212 4.59 5.96 10.83
N ARG A 213 3.70 5.98 11.82
CA ARG A 213 3.88 5.32 13.10
C ARG A 213 2.69 4.44 13.48
N LEU A 214 2.97 3.32 14.12
CA LEU A 214 1.94 2.42 14.67
C LEU A 214 2.53 1.57 15.79
N SER A 215 1.86 1.52 16.93
CA SER A 215 2.09 0.52 17.99
C SER A 215 1.24 -0.72 17.78
N ASN A 216 1.83 -1.91 17.97
CA ASN A 216 1.08 -3.17 17.94
C ASN A 216 0.11 -3.31 19.13
N LYS A 217 0.33 -2.55 20.22
CA LYS A 217 -0.52 -2.57 21.43
C LYS A 217 -1.75 -1.69 21.33
N ASP A 218 -1.70 -0.69 20.45
CA ASP A 218 -2.75 0.32 20.34
C ASP A 218 -2.96 0.71 18.86
N PRO A 219 -4.00 0.20 18.19
CA PRO A 219 -4.28 0.59 16.81
C PRO A 219 -4.65 2.07 16.67
N LEU A 220 -5.07 2.75 17.75
CA LEU A 220 -5.38 4.18 17.72
C LEU A 220 -4.13 5.06 17.69
N SER A 221 -2.97 4.49 17.96
CA SER A 221 -1.66 5.16 17.79
C SER A 221 -1.28 5.39 16.32
N ALA A 222 -2.02 4.79 15.36
CA ALA A 222 -1.78 4.93 13.94
C ALA A 222 -1.71 6.41 13.53
N ARG A 223 -0.59 6.80 12.93
CA ARG A 223 -0.30 8.18 12.57
C ARG A 223 0.46 8.28 11.27
N TYR A 224 0.04 9.20 10.42
CA TYR A 224 0.68 9.47 9.13
C TYR A 224 0.89 10.99 9.01
N ASP A 225 2.13 11.43 9.08
CA ASP A 225 2.54 12.81 8.79
C ASP A 225 3.18 12.89 7.40
N ILE A 226 2.84 13.93 6.63
CA ILE A 226 3.46 14.25 5.34
C ILE A 226 3.82 15.72 5.31
N LYS A 227 5.09 16.01 5.05
CA LYS A 227 5.56 17.34 4.65
C LYS A 227 5.95 17.27 3.19
N GLN A 228 5.30 18.05 2.35
CA GLN A 228 5.54 18.08 0.92
C GLN A 228 5.85 19.51 0.50
N LYS A 229 6.87 19.67 -0.33
CA LYS A 229 7.26 20.95 -0.92
C LYS A 229 7.29 20.81 -2.43
N MET A 230 6.64 21.73 -3.12
CA MET A 230 6.67 21.82 -4.58
C MET A 230 7.09 23.23 -4.97
N LYS A 231 8.24 23.33 -5.63
CA LYS A 231 8.78 24.56 -6.14
C LYS A 231 8.93 24.46 -7.66
N MET A 232 8.37 25.41 -8.39
CA MET A 232 8.49 25.45 -9.84
C MET A 232 8.60 26.88 -10.34
N GLY A 233 9.38 27.11 -11.38
CA GLY A 233 9.56 28.47 -11.87
C GLY A 233 10.64 28.62 -12.91
N ARG A 234 10.77 29.83 -13.43
CA ARG A 234 11.83 30.28 -14.34
C ARG A 234 12.07 31.77 -14.11
N PRO A 235 13.10 32.40 -14.69
CA PRO A 235 13.28 33.84 -14.56
C PRO A 235 11.98 34.62 -14.87
N GLY A 236 11.57 35.47 -13.92
CA GLY A 236 10.33 36.25 -13.99
C GLY A 236 9.15 35.69 -13.19
N TRP A 237 9.14 34.40 -12.84
CA TRP A 237 8.14 33.87 -11.91
C TRP A 237 8.58 32.57 -11.21
N GLU A 238 8.22 32.43 -9.94
CA GLU A 238 8.48 31.24 -9.15
C GLU A 238 7.30 30.97 -8.21
N ALA A 239 6.76 29.75 -8.27
CA ALA A 239 5.80 29.24 -7.32
C ALA A 239 6.52 28.34 -6.30
N ASP A 240 6.28 28.57 -5.02
CA ASP A 240 6.76 27.73 -3.91
C ASP A 240 5.58 27.36 -3.01
N ILE A 241 5.31 26.07 -2.89
CA ILE A 241 4.15 25.52 -2.20
C ILE A 241 4.64 24.57 -1.11
N ASP A 242 4.36 24.91 0.13
CA ASP A 242 4.61 24.08 1.31
C ASP A 242 3.27 23.50 1.81
N ILE A 243 3.25 22.19 2.03
CA ILE A 243 2.08 21.43 2.49
C ILE A 243 2.50 20.55 3.67
N ASP A 244 1.89 20.76 4.83
CA ASP A 244 1.98 19.85 5.98
C ASP A 244 0.61 19.18 6.17
N THR A 245 0.56 17.85 6.09
CA THR A 245 -0.66 17.09 6.36
C THR A 245 -0.42 16.03 7.41
N ARG A 246 -1.45 15.77 8.21
CA ARG A 246 -1.46 14.74 9.23
C ARG A 246 -2.76 13.98 9.21
N GLN A 247 -2.66 12.67 9.31
CA GLN A 247 -3.78 11.79 9.59
C GLN A 247 -3.55 11.04 10.91
N THR A 248 -4.56 11.05 11.78
CA THR A 248 -4.64 10.27 13.02
C THR A 248 -6.05 9.69 13.16
N CYS A 249 -6.32 8.95 14.23
CA CYS A 249 -7.66 8.42 14.47
C CYS A 249 -7.99 8.26 15.96
N ASP A 250 -9.28 8.16 16.24
CA ASP A 250 -9.80 7.48 17.42
C ASP A 250 -10.67 6.29 16.99
N ALA A 251 -11.40 5.70 17.94
CA ALA A 251 -12.27 4.55 17.68
C ALA A 251 -13.40 4.83 16.66
N ASN A 252 -13.83 6.08 16.55
CA ASN A 252 -15.01 6.50 15.79
C ASN A 252 -14.66 7.34 14.55
N TYR A 253 -13.51 8.02 14.54
CA TYR A 253 -13.17 9.00 13.52
C TYR A 253 -11.72 8.91 13.06
N LEU A 254 -11.53 9.19 11.77
CA LEU A 254 -10.25 9.61 11.22
C LEU A 254 -10.19 11.13 11.27
N TYR A 255 -9.06 11.66 11.70
CA TYR A 255 -8.78 13.08 11.72
C TYR A 255 -7.73 13.39 10.66
N VAL A 256 -8.04 14.30 9.75
CA VAL A 256 -7.10 14.78 8.74
C VAL A 256 -6.95 16.28 8.89
N THR A 257 -5.73 16.75 9.09
CA THR A 257 -5.40 18.18 9.10
C THR A 257 -4.46 18.48 7.96
N ALA A 258 -4.59 19.67 7.37
CA ALA A 258 -3.64 20.16 6.39
C ALA A 258 -3.41 21.67 6.54
N GLU A 259 -2.16 22.07 6.42
CA GLU A 259 -1.68 23.44 6.34
C GLU A 259 -1.02 23.61 4.97
N ILE A 260 -1.50 24.57 4.18
CA ILE A 260 -1.03 24.85 2.83
C ILE A 260 -0.65 26.32 2.75
N GLN A 261 0.57 26.60 2.31
CA GLN A 261 1.03 27.94 1.97
C GLN A 261 1.59 27.91 0.55
N ALA A 262 1.08 28.78 -0.32
CA ALA A 262 1.62 28.97 -1.66
C ALA A 262 2.11 30.41 -1.83
N LYS A 263 3.32 30.54 -2.35
CA LYS A 263 3.98 31.80 -2.67
C LYS A 263 4.14 31.93 -4.18
N MET A 264 3.99 33.15 -4.68
CA MET A 264 4.42 33.55 -6.01
C MET A 264 5.48 34.63 -5.83
N ASN A 265 6.70 34.38 -6.30
CA ASN A 265 7.84 35.32 -6.15
C ASN A 265 8.02 35.78 -4.70
N ASP A 266 8.09 34.83 -3.77
CA ASP A 266 8.19 35.03 -2.31
C ASP A 266 7.01 35.74 -1.64
N GLU A 267 6.03 36.24 -2.39
CA GLU A 267 4.78 36.78 -1.86
C GLU A 267 3.77 35.66 -1.63
N ILE A 268 3.22 35.57 -0.42
CA ILE A 268 2.15 34.63 -0.11
C ILE A 268 0.90 35.03 -0.90
N VAL A 269 0.47 34.17 -1.81
CA VAL A 269 -0.74 34.38 -2.64
C VAL A 269 -1.91 33.49 -2.22
N PHE A 270 -1.64 32.46 -1.41
CA PHE A 270 -2.66 31.57 -0.90
C PHE A 270 -2.22 30.92 0.41
N GLU A 271 -3.12 30.91 1.39
CA GLU A 271 -2.98 30.14 2.61
C GLU A 271 -4.29 29.42 2.90
N LYS A 272 -4.18 28.16 3.32
CA LYS A 272 -5.34 27.39 3.73
C LYS A 272 -4.96 26.39 4.81
N ASN A 273 -5.60 26.54 5.95
CA ASN A 273 -5.58 25.56 7.03
C ASN A 273 -6.97 24.93 7.12
N TRP A 274 -7.03 23.61 7.16
CA TRP A 274 -8.29 22.92 7.39
C TRP A 274 -8.08 21.67 8.23
N SER A 275 -9.13 21.31 8.95
CA SER A 275 -9.26 20.06 9.67
C SER A 275 -10.55 19.39 9.23
N ARG A 276 -10.50 18.09 8.99
CA ARG A 276 -11.66 17.27 8.64
C ARG A 276 -11.70 16.06 9.53
N GLN A 277 -12.89 15.83 10.06
CA GLN A 277 -13.23 14.61 10.77
C GLN A 277 -14.05 13.73 9.82
N VAL A 278 -13.68 12.45 9.71
CA VAL A 278 -14.37 11.46 8.87
C VAL A 278 -14.82 10.32 9.75
N TYR A 279 -16.11 10.05 9.79
CA TYR A 279 -16.65 8.93 10.55
C TYR A 279 -16.13 7.60 9.99
N ARG A 280 -15.73 6.72 10.88
CA ARG A 280 -15.21 5.38 10.58
C ARG A 280 -16.37 4.42 10.37
N GLU A 281 -17.04 4.54 9.24
CA GLU A 281 -18.16 3.66 8.89
C GLU A 281 -17.62 2.31 8.39
N GLY A 282 -17.91 1.23 9.13
CA GLY A 282 -17.47 -0.13 8.78
C GLY A 282 -15.96 -0.41 8.85
N MET A 283 -15.10 0.58 9.11
CA MET A 283 -13.64 0.42 9.30
C MET A 283 -13.19 0.97 10.65
#